data_AF-A0AA40CVI8-F1
#
_entry.id   AF-A0AA40CVI8-F1
#
_cell.length_a   1.000
_cell.length_b   1.000
_cell.length_c   1.000
_cell.angle_alpha   90.00
_cell.angle_beta   90.00
_cell.angle_gamma   90.00
#
_symmetry.space_group_name_H-M   'P 1'
#
loop_
_entity.id
_entity.type
_entity.pdbx_description
1 polymer ?
#
loop_
_entity_poly.entity_id
_entity_poly.type
_entity_poly.pdbx_seq_one_letter_code
_entity_poly.pdbx_strand_id
1 'polypeptide(L)'
;MPHEQKSKQIGLSILLLVLLFSVVSASDNKFESCRDRVLGILNGTELYEGIDNITIWKYPFIYTGNIQGLDPRYRRKDILTLTYDGCVAICGADAQLQEPRTALAMVTTWIFPLAIVLSLPYEAFHQRDKVWRTLGATVNWLGSPQTALTATIHNFFQIREAHRQAFQQRRPSDEPEQWNDALYVLTCMNQYEITGITSENLKTLTYGLFRPTVYERLEGGRHEHRDRVLTKELLSQLAFQLRMLRRRAVIPTLASLATFLVAFIFSLVLSFADVGESSSVDPLILGLLYSWLPILVVFAIVDRNPVSSDRSRADCNPLSYRELMGRWLYNVRAVMQWRDRKTRTVNWWPGPAAPDPATTETTLHIGRFIGQGRSMQYAGLSYAVMNAIRTTTRRPVRRYPERYVTIANEVHDELQSRPTSWFITAFISLALVMLEVMLAFTLAFNTPTVGLGCWSGSFAIYAVLSSLSWGMSLAFMKPNRLQTGLCYAFNAVAFGWLVTVTILILTGAMNTCHCLTSPFAYPWFGGYITLVDQTAIRDMFKVTTVWATAAGFGLASPTITFGLTVIWWVRCAHLWKSNEEGSDNTERMARDLAIDTTWLVSS
;
A
#
# COMPACT_ATOMS: atom_id res chain seq x y z
N MET A 1 -1.89 34.88 14.17
CA MET A 1 -1.55 34.85 12.73
C MET A 1 -2.03 33.55 12.02
N PRO A 2 -3.34 33.24 11.91
CA PRO A 2 -3.81 32.03 11.21
C PRO A 2 -4.40 32.30 9.81
N HIS A 3 -4.55 33.57 9.41
CA HIS A 3 -5.20 33.93 8.13
C HIS A 3 -4.28 33.81 6.91
N GLU A 4 -2.97 33.98 7.08
CA GLU A 4 -2.01 34.00 5.97
C GLU A 4 -1.72 32.60 5.40
N GLN A 5 -1.95 31.55 6.20
CA GLN A 5 -1.64 30.17 5.82
C GLN A 5 -2.77 29.49 5.03
N LYS A 6 -4.04 29.85 5.29
CA LYS A 6 -5.18 29.42 4.47
C LYS A 6 -5.11 29.98 3.04
N SER A 7 -4.61 31.20 2.88
CA SER A 7 -4.46 31.84 1.56
C SER A 7 -3.47 31.09 0.66
N LYS A 8 -2.35 30.58 1.20
CA LYS A 8 -1.36 29.82 0.43
C LYS A 8 -1.84 28.43 0.00
N GLN A 9 -2.66 27.78 0.83
CA GLN A 9 -3.20 26.44 0.53
C GLN A 9 -4.32 26.51 -0.52
N ILE A 10 -5.19 27.52 -0.41
CA ILE A 10 -6.18 27.86 -1.43
C ILE A 10 -5.49 28.29 -2.73
N GLY A 11 -4.40 29.06 -2.64
CA GLY A 11 -3.58 29.47 -3.78
C GLY A 11 -2.94 28.29 -4.52
N LEU A 12 -2.43 27.28 -3.81
CA LEU A 12 -1.84 26.09 -4.44
C LEU A 12 -2.90 25.21 -5.11
N SER A 13 -4.07 25.02 -4.48
CA SER A 13 -5.18 24.28 -5.07
C SER A 13 -5.80 25.01 -6.27
N ILE A 14 -5.91 26.34 -6.21
CA ILE A 14 -6.34 27.18 -7.34
C ILE A 14 -5.29 27.16 -8.44
N LEU A 15 -3.99 27.20 -8.14
CA LEU A 15 -2.93 27.10 -9.15
C LEU A 15 -2.93 25.73 -9.83
N LEU A 16 -3.17 24.65 -9.08
CA LEU A 16 -3.30 23.30 -9.65
C LEU A 16 -4.54 23.19 -10.55
N LEU A 17 -5.67 23.78 -10.13
CA LEU A 17 -6.89 23.88 -10.94
C LEU A 17 -6.71 24.77 -12.16
N VAL A 18 -6.00 25.90 -12.04
CA VAL A 18 -5.71 26.82 -13.15
C VAL A 18 -4.74 26.18 -14.14
N LEU A 19 -3.73 25.43 -13.68
CA LEU A 19 -2.86 24.63 -14.55
C LEU A 19 -3.64 23.52 -15.28
N LEU A 20 -4.64 22.93 -14.62
CA LEU A 20 -5.56 21.96 -15.25
C LEU A 20 -6.53 22.62 -16.26
N PHE A 21 -6.93 23.87 -16.04
CA PHE A 21 -7.87 24.59 -16.91
C PHE A 21 -7.19 25.34 -18.09
N SER A 22 -5.89 25.65 -18.02
CA SER A 22 -5.20 26.49 -19.02
C SER A 22 -4.89 25.79 -20.34
N VAL A 23 -5.27 24.51 -20.52
CA VAL A 23 -4.91 23.70 -21.70
C VAL A 23 -6.13 23.37 -22.58
N VAL A 24 -7.26 24.07 -22.39
CA VAL A 24 -8.44 23.91 -23.24
C VAL A 24 -8.28 24.76 -24.51
N SER A 25 -7.46 24.26 -25.45
CA SER A 25 -7.51 24.70 -26.85
C SER A 25 -8.51 23.83 -27.60
N ALA A 26 -9.22 24.41 -28.56
CA ALA A 26 -9.98 23.63 -29.54
C ALA A 26 -8.98 22.71 -30.28
N SER A 27 -9.08 21.39 -30.08
CA SER A 27 -8.22 20.42 -30.74
C SER A 27 -8.83 20.08 -32.10
N ASP A 28 -8.26 20.63 -33.16
CA ASP A 28 -8.42 20.07 -34.48
C ASP A 28 -7.75 18.67 -34.49
N ASN A 29 -8.31 17.67 -35.17
CA ASN A 29 -7.76 16.31 -35.22
C ASN A 29 -6.47 16.30 -36.05
N LYS A 30 -5.38 16.78 -35.45
CA LYS A 30 -4.10 17.06 -36.11
C LYS A 30 -3.57 15.89 -36.93
N PHE A 31 -3.55 14.69 -36.38
CA PHE A 31 -3.06 13.50 -37.10
C PHE A 31 -4.03 13.01 -38.18
N GLU A 32 -5.33 13.27 -38.06
CA GLU A 32 -6.31 12.97 -39.10
C GLU A 32 -6.17 13.93 -40.27
N SER A 33 -6.08 15.24 -40.01
CA SER A 33 -5.76 16.24 -41.03
C SER A 33 -4.39 15.95 -41.68
N CYS A 34 -3.40 15.53 -40.90
CA CYS A 34 -2.10 15.13 -41.45
C CYS A 34 -2.21 13.91 -42.36
N ARG A 35 -3.01 12.90 -41.99
CA ARG A 35 -3.27 11.73 -42.84
C ARG A 35 -3.87 12.14 -44.17
N ASP A 36 -4.90 12.99 -44.16
CA ASP A 36 -5.56 13.46 -45.37
C ASP A 36 -4.60 14.23 -46.28
N ARG A 37 -3.75 15.09 -45.70
CA ARG A 37 -2.69 15.79 -46.44
C ARG A 37 -1.69 14.83 -47.07
N VAL A 38 -1.21 13.83 -46.33
CA VAL A 38 -0.27 12.84 -46.87
C VAL A 38 -0.91 12.07 -48.02
N LEU A 39 -2.18 11.69 -47.91
CA LEU A 39 -2.92 11.05 -49.01
C LEU A 39 -3.11 11.99 -50.21
N GLY A 40 -3.37 13.28 -49.97
CA GLY A 40 -3.45 14.31 -51.01
C GLY A 40 -2.12 14.49 -51.76
N ILE A 41 -1.00 14.52 -51.04
CA ILE A 41 0.36 14.60 -51.62
C ILE A 41 0.66 13.35 -52.43
N LEU A 42 0.35 12.16 -51.91
CA LEU A 42 0.56 10.87 -52.61
C LEU A 42 -0.29 10.74 -53.89
N ASN A 43 -1.49 11.32 -53.90
CA ASN A 43 -2.36 11.37 -55.08
C ASN A 43 -1.98 12.51 -56.04
N GLY A 44 -1.06 13.40 -55.65
CA GLY A 44 -0.65 14.57 -56.44
C GLY A 44 -1.69 15.69 -56.49
N THR A 45 -2.69 15.67 -55.59
CA THR A 45 -3.75 16.69 -55.53
C THR A 45 -3.40 17.87 -54.63
N GLU A 46 -2.43 17.69 -53.73
CA GLU A 46 -2.01 18.70 -52.76
C GLU A 46 -0.49 18.88 -52.75
N LEU A 47 -0.03 20.12 -52.54
CA LEU A 47 1.38 20.48 -52.35
C LEU A 47 1.50 21.25 -51.03
N TYR A 48 2.27 20.71 -50.09
CA TYR A 48 2.43 21.28 -48.76
C TYR A 48 3.88 21.66 -48.52
N GLU A 49 4.16 22.95 -48.29
CA GLU A 49 5.51 23.48 -48.03
C GLU A 49 6.59 23.01 -49.03
N GLY A 50 6.22 22.81 -50.30
CA GLY A 50 7.13 22.35 -51.35
C GLY A 50 7.33 20.82 -51.38
N ILE A 51 6.61 20.06 -50.56
CA ILE A 51 6.56 18.60 -50.60
C ILE A 51 5.46 18.19 -51.59
N ASP A 52 5.86 17.60 -52.70
CA ASP A 52 4.99 16.97 -53.70
C ASP A 52 5.12 15.44 -53.69
N ASN A 53 4.38 14.77 -54.58
CA ASN A 53 4.41 13.31 -54.71
C ASN A 53 5.81 12.75 -55.02
N ILE A 54 6.71 13.52 -55.65
CA ILE A 54 8.06 13.04 -55.97
C ILE A 54 8.97 13.21 -54.75
N THR A 55 8.84 14.35 -54.10
CA THR A 55 9.69 14.81 -53.00
C THR A 55 9.47 14.00 -51.73
N ILE A 56 8.24 13.56 -51.48
CA ILE A 56 7.89 12.72 -50.32
C ILE A 56 8.56 11.33 -50.33
N TRP A 57 8.91 10.81 -51.51
CA TRP A 57 9.70 9.57 -51.66
C TRP A 57 11.19 9.83 -51.75
N LYS A 58 11.60 10.99 -52.28
CA LYS A 58 13.01 11.38 -52.42
C LYS A 58 13.66 11.63 -51.07
N TYR A 59 12.97 12.34 -50.18
CA TYR A 59 13.33 12.37 -48.76
C TYR A 59 12.65 11.18 -48.09
N PRO A 60 13.33 10.42 -47.20
CA PRO A 60 12.78 9.22 -46.57
C PRO A 60 11.70 9.55 -45.52
N PHE A 61 10.69 10.33 -45.90
CA PHE A 61 9.56 10.74 -45.07
C PHE A 61 8.56 9.59 -44.88
N ILE A 62 8.47 8.70 -45.87
CA ILE A 62 7.69 7.47 -45.77
C ILE A 62 8.58 6.37 -45.25
N TYR A 63 8.18 5.78 -44.13
CA TYR A 63 8.85 4.59 -43.63
C TYR A 63 8.52 3.42 -44.55
N THR A 64 9.51 2.63 -44.97
CA THR A 64 9.34 1.45 -45.84
C THR A 64 9.81 0.15 -45.20
N GLY A 65 10.36 0.23 -43.97
CA GLY A 65 10.84 -0.93 -43.24
C GLY A 65 9.72 -1.86 -42.76
N ASN A 66 10.14 -2.90 -42.03
CA ASN A 66 9.24 -3.88 -41.45
C ASN A 66 8.34 -3.21 -40.38
N ILE A 67 7.05 -3.57 -40.37
CA ILE A 67 6.08 -3.12 -39.37
C ILE A 67 5.90 -4.23 -38.35
N GLN A 68 6.16 -3.93 -37.09
CA GLN A 68 6.02 -4.89 -36.01
C GLN A 68 4.53 -5.19 -35.73
N GLY A 69 4.19 -6.46 -35.58
CA GLY A 69 2.85 -6.90 -35.17
C GLY A 69 1.80 -6.90 -36.28
N LEU A 70 2.17 -6.58 -37.52
CA LEU A 70 1.26 -6.64 -38.66
C LEU A 70 0.82 -8.09 -38.91
N ASP A 71 -0.49 -8.33 -38.95
CA ASP A 71 -1.06 -9.63 -39.31
C ASP A 71 -0.60 -10.02 -40.73
N PRO A 72 -0.03 -11.22 -40.93
CA PRO A 72 0.44 -11.70 -42.23
C PRO A 72 -0.59 -11.61 -43.37
N ARG A 73 -1.88 -11.49 -43.06
CA ARG A 73 -2.95 -11.31 -44.04
C ARG A 73 -2.92 -9.95 -44.75
N TYR A 74 -2.35 -8.92 -44.13
CA TYR A 74 -2.29 -7.57 -44.67
C TYR A 74 -0.91 -7.30 -45.27
N ARG A 75 -0.86 -6.58 -46.40
CA ARG A 75 0.41 -6.24 -47.04
C ARG A 75 0.92 -4.91 -46.52
N ARG A 76 2.26 -4.77 -46.48
CA ARG A 76 2.94 -3.55 -46.05
C ARG A 76 2.45 -2.26 -46.72
N LYS A 77 2.09 -2.36 -48.01
CA LYS A 77 1.61 -1.25 -48.85
C LYS A 77 0.22 -0.74 -48.45
N ASP A 78 -0.53 -1.52 -47.68
CA ASP A 78 -1.89 -1.17 -47.26
C ASP A 78 -1.89 -0.24 -46.03
N ILE A 79 -0.70 0.04 -45.45
CA ILE A 79 -0.53 0.86 -44.24
C ILE A 79 0.31 2.09 -44.54
N LEU A 80 -0.28 3.26 -44.28
CA LEU A 80 0.43 4.53 -44.35
C LEU A 80 1.25 4.76 -43.09
N THR A 81 2.56 4.93 -43.27
CA THR A 81 3.50 5.18 -42.17
C THR A 81 4.49 6.28 -42.50
N LEU A 82 4.75 7.18 -41.56
CA LEU A 82 5.77 8.21 -41.70
C LEU A 82 6.98 7.93 -40.79
N THR A 83 8.16 8.36 -41.21
CA THR A 83 9.33 8.49 -40.34
C THR A 83 9.18 9.72 -39.43
N TYR A 84 10.09 9.88 -38.46
CA TYR A 84 10.10 11.06 -37.59
C TYR A 84 10.20 12.36 -38.37
N ASP A 85 11.15 12.45 -39.30
CA ASP A 85 11.35 13.65 -40.11
C ASP A 85 10.12 13.95 -40.98
N GLY A 86 9.49 12.92 -41.55
CA GLY A 86 8.25 13.06 -42.31
C GLY A 86 7.07 13.56 -41.47
N CYS A 87 6.93 13.05 -40.24
CA CYS A 87 5.90 13.49 -39.31
C CYS A 87 6.08 14.96 -38.91
N VAL A 88 7.31 15.36 -38.58
CA VAL A 88 7.60 16.75 -38.19
C VAL A 88 7.39 17.70 -39.37
N ALA A 89 7.80 17.32 -40.57
CA ALA A 89 7.65 18.16 -41.78
C ALA A 89 6.20 18.33 -42.23
N ILE A 90 5.38 17.27 -42.18
CA ILE A 90 4.01 17.30 -42.73
C ILE A 90 2.97 17.59 -41.64
N CYS A 91 3.10 16.96 -40.48
CA CYS A 91 2.16 17.13 -39.37
C CYS A 91 2.55 18.30 -38.45
N GLY A 92 3.82 18.72 -38.41
CA GLY A 92 4.34 19.74 -37.48
C GLY A 92 4.75 19.16 -36.12
N ALA A 93 5.65 19.86 -35.41
CA ALA A 93 6.30 19.38 -34.19
C ALA A 93 5.40 19.35 -32.92
N ASP A 94 4.31 20.12 -32.90
CA ASP A 94 3.50 20.30 -31.69
C ASP A 94 2.75 19.03 -31.23
N ALA A 95 2.33 18.98 -29.97
CA ALA A 95 1.54 17.87 -29.44
C ALA A 95 0.06 17.99 -29.85
N GLN A 96 -0.59 16.86 -30.14
CA GLN A 96 -2.06 16.81 -30.22
C GLN A 96 -2.66 16.67 -28.82
N LEU A 97 -3.12 17.80 -28.28
CA LEU A 97 -3.81 17.83 -26.99
C LEU A 97 -5.14 17.06 -27.06
N GLN A 98 -5.53 16.47 -25.94
CA GLN A 98 -6.81 15.76 -25.83
C GLN A 98 -7.99 16.73 -25.93
N GLU A 99 -9.06 16.28 -26.57
CA GLU A 99 -10.33 17.01 -26.54
C GLU A 99 -10.82 17.11 -25.08
N PRO A 100 -11.36 18.26 -24.63
CA PRO A 100 -11.83 18.43 -23.26
C PRO A 100 -12.83 17.36 -22.80
N ARG A 101 -13.68 16.87 -23.71
CA ARG A 101 -14.65 15.79 -23.42
C ARG A 101 -13.93 14.48 -23.09
N THR A 102 -12.96 14.11 -23.89
CA THR A 102 -12.14 12.91 -23.71
C THR A 102 -11.29 13.01 -22.44
N ALA A 103 -10.64 14.15 -22.22
CA ALA A 103 -9.87 14.39 -20.99
C ALA A 103 -10.75 14.32 -19.73
N LEU A 104 -11.94 14.93 -19.77
CA LEU A 104 -12.90 14.86 -18.66
C LEU A 104 -13.35 13.42 -18.41
N ALA A 105 -13.70 12.68 -19.48
CA ALA A 105 -14.06 11.27 -19.38
C ALA A 105 -12.94 10.43 -18.76
N MET A 106 -11.68 10.67 -19.13
CA MET A 106 -10.52 10.01 -18.51
C MET A 106 -10.40 10.37 -17.02
N VAL A 107 -10.57 11.64 -16.66
CA VAL A 107 -10.53 12.10 -15.26
C VAL A 107 -11.65 11.44 -14.45
N THR A 108 -12.88 11.43 -14.94
CA THR A 108 -14.01 10.84 -14.21
C THR A 108 -13.87 9.33 -14.03
N THR A 109 -13.26 8.66 -15.02
CA THR A 109 -13.15 7.20 -15.06
C THR A 109 -11.94 6.69 -14.28
N TRP A 110 -10.83 7.42 -14.29
CA TRP A 110 -9.56 6.91 -13.76
C TRP A 110 -8.96 7.74 -12.65
N ILE A 111 -9.29 9.03 -12.54
CA ILE A 111 -8.73 9.92 -11.50
C ILE A 111 -9.69 10.08 -10.33
N PHE A 112 -10.98 10.31 -10.57
CA PHE A 112 -11.95 10.42 -9.49
C PHE A 112 -12.04 9.14 -8.65
N PRO A 113 -11.94 7.94 -9.22
CA PRO A 113 -11.87 6.73 -8.41
C PRO A 113 -10.59 6.65 -7.56
N LEU A 114 -9.51 7.38 -7.89
CA LEU A 114 -8.35 7.56 -6.98
C LEU A 114 -8.70 8.32 -5.71
N ALA A 115 -9.92 8.83 -5.53
CA ALA A 115 -10.45 9.21 -4.22
C ALA A 115 -10.32 8.06 -3.20
N ILE A 116 -10.17 6.82 -3.64
CA ILE A 116 -9.82 5.71 -2.76
C ILE A 116 -8.48 5.92 -2.01
N VAL A 117 -7.55 6.69 -2.56
CA VAL A 117 -6.33 7.13 -1.86
C VAL A 117 -6.69 7.89 -0.58
N LEU A 118 -7.84 8.59 -0.53
CA LEU A 118 -8.35 9.27 0.67
C LEU A 118 -8.81 8.30 1.77
N SER A 119 -9.09 7.04 1.41
CA SER A 119 -9.44 5.98 2.37
C SER A 119 -8.21 5.39 3.06
N LEU A 120 -7.00 5.70 2.57
CA LEU A 120 -5.77 5.31 3.24
C LEU A 120 -5.72 5.90 4.65
N PRO A 121 -5.09 5.19 5.60
CA PRO A 121 -5.10 5.58 6.99
C PRO A 121 -4.14 6.76 7.21
N TYR A 122 -4.61 8.00 6.99
CA TYR A 122 -3.84 9.21 7.24
C TYR A 122 -3.77 9.60 8.73
N GLU A 123 -2.76 10.37 9.12
CA GLU A 123 -2.74 11.01 10.45
C GLU A 123 -3.55 12.31 10.43
N ALA A 124 -4.11 12.71 11.58
CA ALA A 124 -4.92 13.92 11.69
C ALA A 124 -4.09 15.18 11.37
N PHE A 125 -4.59 16.02 10.46
CA PHE A 125 -3.91 17.20 9.90
C PHE A 125 -3.71 18.39 10.88
N HIS A 126 -4.08 18.28 12.16
CA HIS A 126 -4.08 19.43 13.08
C HIS A 126 -2.69 19.91 13.53
N GLN A 127 -1.61 19.16 13.25
CA GLN A 127 -0.25 19.56 13.61
C GLN A 127 0.68 19.49 12.39
N ARG A 128 1.56 20.50 12.24
CA ARG A 128 2.49 20.63 11.11
C ARG A 128 3.35 19.38 10.92
N ASP A 129 3.80 18.75 12.00
CA ASP A 129 4.62 17.54 11.95
C ASP A 129 3.84 16.31 11.45
N LYS A 130 2.53 16.24 11.70
CA LYS A 130 1.65 15.15 11.24
C LYS A 130 1.38 15.22 9.74
N VAL A 131 1.40 16.43 9.16
CA VAL A 131 1.28 16.62 7.71
C VAL A 131 2.49 16.01 6.98
N TRP A 132 3.70 16.24 7.46
CA TRP A 132 4.91 15.66 6.86
C TRP A 132 4.97 14.14 6.98
N ARG A 133 4.50 13.58 8.10
CA ARG A 133 4.38 12.11 8.26
C ARG A 133 3.37 11.51 7.30
N THR A 134 2.24 12.18 7.12
CA THR A 134 1.20 11.81 6.15
C THR A 134 1.75 11.86 4.73
N LEU A 135 2.44 12.94 4.35
CA LEU A 135 3.08 13.06 3.05
C LEU A 135 4.15 11.99 2.82
N GLY A 136 4.97 11.72 3.84
CA GLY A 136 5.97 10.65 3.79
C GLY A 136 5.35 9.26 3.60
N ALA A 137 4.21 9.00 4.24
CA ALA A 137 3.46 7.76 4.03
C ALA A 137 2.90 7.68 2.61
N THR A 138 2.29 8.74 2.07
CA THR A 138 1.80 8.80 0.68
C THR A 138 2.93 8.56 -0.33
N VAL A 139 4.07 9.22 -0.12
CA VAL A 139 5.26 9.02 -0.95
C VAL A 139 5.72 7.56 -0.88
N ASN A 140 5.68 6.92 0.28
CA ASN A 140 6.03 5.50 0.38
C ASN A 140 5.02 4.58 -0.33
N TRP A 141 3.72 4.82 -0.11
CA TRP A 141 2.63 4.04 -0.70
C TRP A 141 2.60 4.11 -2.22
N LEU A 142 2.73 5.30 -2.80
CA LEU A 142 2.62 5.51 -4.23
C LEU A 142 3.97 5.50 -4.94
N GLY A 143 5.06 5.76 -4.23
CA GLY A 143 6.42 5.72 -4.77
C GLY A 143 7.04 4.33 -4.79
N SER A 144 6.75 3.48 -3.79
CA SER A 144 7.15 2.06 -3.78
C SER A 144 6.04 1.18 -3.19
N PRO A 145 4.94 1.01 -3.94
CA PRO A 145 3.79 0.22 -3.47
C PRO A 145 4.15 -1.22 -3.11
N GLN A 146 5.14 -1.83 -3.78
CA GLN A 146 5.64 -3.17 -3.49
C GLN A 146 6.26 -3.27 -2.08
N THR A 147 6.98 -2.23 -1.63
CA THR A 147 7.56 -2.20 -0.27
C THR A 147 6.46 -2.03 0.78
N ALA A 148 5.50 -1.14 0.52
CA ALA A 148 4.35 -0.94 1.39
C ALA A 148 3.49 -2.21 1.50
N LEU A 149 3.20 -2.86 0.36
CA LEU A 149 2.49 -4.14 0.29
C LEU A 149 3.20 -5.24 1.04
N THR A 150 4.54 -5.30 0.94
CA THR A 150 5.33 -6.29 1.68
C THR A 150 5.08 -6.19 3.18
N ALA A 151 5.09 -4.97 3.72
CA ALA A 151 4.83 -4.74 5.13
C ALA A 151 3.38 -5.11 5.51
N THR A 152 2.38 -4.69 4.72
CA THR A 152 0.98 -4.92 5.05
C THR A 152 0.56 -6.38 4.89
N ILE A 153 0.97 -7.05 3.81
CA ILE A 153 0.67 -8.47 3.57
C ILE A 153 1.36 -9.32 4.63
N HIS A 154 2.61 -8.98 5.00
CA HIS A 154 3.32 -9.73 6.02
C HIS A 154 2.66 -9.57 7.39
N ASN A 155 2.27 -8.36 7.77
CA ASN A 155 1.50 -8.13 9.00
C ASN A 155 0.19 -8.92 9.01
N PHE A 156 -0.53 -8.94 7.88
CA PHE A 156 -1.75 -9.73 7.76
C PHE A 156 -1.49 -11.23 7.90
N PHE A 157 -0.40 -11.74 7.30
CA PHE A 157 0.05 -13.11 7.49
C PHE A 157 0.34 -13.41 8.96
N GLN A 158 1.00 -12.51 9.69
CA GLN A 158 1.25 -12.67 11.13
C GLN A 158 -0.05 -12.71 11.94
N ILE A 159 -1.04 -11.87 11.61
CA ILE A 159 -2.38 -11.90 12.26
C ILE A 159 -3.06 -13.26 12.03
N ARG A 160 -2.97 -13.79 10.81
CA ARG A 160 -3.52 -15.11 10.49
C ARG A 160 -2.81 -16.23 11.22
N GLU A 161 -1.49 -16.16 11.34
CA GLU A 161 -0.70 -17.15 12.06
C GLU A 161 -0.97 -17.11 13.57
N ALA A 162 -1.12 -15.90 14.14
CA ALA A 162 -1.60 -15.68 15.49
C ALA A 162 -2.98 -16.34 15.72
N HIS A 163 -3.93 -16.14 14.80
CA HIS A 163 -5.22 -16.83 14.85
C HIS A 163 -5.05 -18.36 14.85
N ARG A 164 -4.27 -18.90 13.92
CA ARG A 164 -4.07 -20.35 13.81
C ARG A 164 -3.49 -20.94 15.10
N GLN A 165 -2.54 -20.26 15.71
CA GLN A 165 -1.94 -20.68 16.98
C GLN A 165 -2.92 -20.57 18.14
N ALA A 166 -3.69 -19.48 18.24
CA ALA A 166 -4.72 -19.33 19.26
C ALA A 166 -5.74 -20.49 19.19
N PHE A 167 -6.14 -20.87 17.98
CA PHE A 167 -7.05 -21.99 17.74
C PHE A 167 -6.43 -23.35 18.10
N GLN A 168 -5.15 -23.58 17.77
CA GLN A 168 -4.45 -24.84 18.09
C GLN A 168 -4.22 -25.05 19.59
N GLN A 169 -4.04 -23.95 20.35
CA GLN A 169 -3.86 -24.01 21.81
C GLN A 169 -5.19 -24.17 22.56
N ARG A 170 -6.33 -24.24 21.87
CA ARG A 170 -7.66 -24.37 22.44
C ARG A 170 -7.87 -25.80 22.98
N ARG A 171 -7.58 -26.01 24.26
CA ARG A 171 -7.96 -27.23 25.00
C ARG A 171 -9.38 -27.08 25.57
N PRO A 172 -10.14 -28.18 25.75
CA PRO A 172 -11.49 -28.14 26.32
C PRO A 172 -11.57 -27.62 27.76
N SER A 173 -10.44 -27.49 28.47
CA SER A 173 -10.35 -26.98 29.85
C SER A 173 -9.71 -25.60 29.99
N ASP A 174 -9.15 -25.03 28.92
CA ASP A 174 -8.46 -23.73 28.97
C ASP A 174 -9.44 -22.63 28.55
N GLU A 175 -9.47 -21.49 29.25
CA GLU A 175 -10.26 -20.33 28.84
C GLU A 175 -9.76 -19.82 27.48
N PRO A 176 -10.54 -19.97 26.40
CA PRO A 176 -10.08 -19.69 25.03
C PRO A 176 -9.78 -18.21 24.79
N GLU A 177 -10.20 -17.33 25.68
CA GLU A 177 -10.10 -15.87 25.56
C GLU A 177 -8.66 -15.36 25.80
N GLN A 178 -7.90 -15.99 26.70
CA GLN A 178 -6.59 -15.48 27.12
C GLN A 178 -5.52 -15.59 26.02
N TRP A 179 -5.52 -16.68 25.25
CA TRP A 179 -4.64 -16.82 24.09
C TRP A 179 -5.01 -15.84 22.97
N ASN A 180 -6.30 -15.58 22.78
CA ASN A 180 -6.77 -14.60 21.81
C ASN A 180 -6.33 -13.19 22.22
N ASP A 181 -6.42 -12.83 23.51
CA ASP A 181 -5.97 -11.54 24.04
C ASP A 181 -4.46 -11.36 23.87
N ALA A 182 -3.66 -12.34 24.30
CA ALA A 182 -2.21 -12.30 24.20
C ALA A 182 -1.74 -12.11 22.75
N LEU A 183 -2.26 -12.92 21.84
CA LEU A 183 -1.85 -12.88 20.44
C LEU A 183 -2.42 -11.65 19.72
N TYR A 184 -3.60 -11.16 20.10
CA TYR A 184 -4.13 -9.90 19.56
C TYR A 184 -3.26 -8.70 19.97
N VAL A 185 -2.91 -8.58 21.27
CA VAL A 185 -2.01 -7.53 21.76
C VAL A 185 -0.66 -7.61 21.05
N LEU A 186 -0.09 -8.82 20.92
CA LEU A 186 1.17 -9.04 20.20
C LEU A 186 1.12 -8.53 18.75
N THR A 187 0.02 -8.80 18.02
CA THR A 187 -0.14 -8.30 16.65
C THR A 187 -0.25 -6.78 16.57
N CYS A 188 -0.82 -6.12 17.59
CA CYS A 188 -0.87 -4.66 17.67
C CYS A 188 0.51 -4.07 17.98
N MET A 189 1.28 -4.70 18.88
CA MET A 189 2.65 -4.26 19.21
C MET A 189 3.59 -4.38 18.01
N ASN A 190 3.39 -5.37 17.14
CA ASN A 190 4.18 -5.56 15.91
C ASN A 190 4.08 -4.41 14.91
N GLN A 191 3.17 -3.46 15.10
CA GLN A 191 3.02 -2.29 14.22
C GLN A 191 3.84 -1.08 14.66
N TYR A 192 4.56 -1.20 15.77
CA TYR A 192 5.42 -0.17 16.30
C TYR A 192 6.88 -0.56 16.17
N GLU A 193 7.74 0.43 15.95
CA GLU A 193 9.18 0.27 16.04
C GLU A 193 9.53 -0.07 17.50
N ILE A 194 10.32 -1.09 17.73
CA ILE A 194 10.74 -1.47 19.08
C ILE A 194 12.21 -1.10 19.25
N THR A 195 12.46 -0.21 20.20
CA THR A 195 13.79 0.30 20.55
C THR A 195 14.17 -0.13 21.96
N GLY A 196 15.46 -0.18 22.28
CA GLY A 196 15.92 -0.61 23.61
C GLY A 196 15.60 -2.08 23.91
N ILE A 197 15.81 -2.96 22.93
CA ILE A 197 15.56 -4.40 23.06
C ILE A 197 16.64 -4.99 23.98
N THR A 198 16.26 -5.25 25.22
CA THR A 198 17.06 -6.02 26.19
C THR A 198 16.34 -7.32 26.54
N SER A 199 17.09 -8.34 26.94
CA SER A 199 16.52 -9.62 27.39
C SER A 199 15.55 -9.42 28.58
N GLU A 200 15.82 -8.46 29.47
CA GLU A 200 14.95 -8.12 30.59
C GLU A 200 13.61 -7.49 30.15
N ASN A 201 13.66 -6.60 29.16
CA ASN A 201 12.47 -5.97 28.59
C ASN A 201 11.61 -6.99 27.84
N LEU A 202 12.24 -7.89 27.08
CA LEU A 202 11.56 -9.00 26.40
C LEU A 202 11.00 -10.03 27.39
N LYS A 203 11.69 -10.30 28.51
CA LYS A 203 11.19 -11.12 29.60
C LYS A 203 9.91 -10.53 30.19
N THR A 204 9.88 -9.21 30.41
CA THR A 204 8.70 -8.51 30.91
C THR A 204 7.52 -8.65 29.94
N LEU A 205 7.76 -8.44 28.64
CA LEU A 205 6.74 -8.59 27.59
C LEU A 205 6.18 -10.02 27.54
N THR A 206 7.05 -11.01 27.45
CA THR A 206 6.66 -12.43 27.37
C THR A 206 5.97 -12.91 28.65
N TYR A 207 6.39 -12.42 29.81
CA TYR A 207 5.71 -12.66 31.08
C TYR A 207 4.28 -12.08 31.08
N GLY A 208 4.09 -10.82 30.68
CA GLY A 208 2.77 -10.20 30.62
C GLY A 208 1.81 -10.87 29.63
N LEU A 209 2.32 -11.32 28.47
CA LEU A 209 1.52 -11.96 27.43
C LEU A 209 1.13 -13.41 27.80
N PHE A 210 2.06 -14.19 28.36
CA PHE A 210 1.88 -15.64 28.49
C PHE A 210 1.81 -16.17 29.93
N ARG A 211 2.02 -15.35 30.96
CA ARG A 211 1.66 -15.75 32.34
C ARG A 211 0.17 -16.03 32.51
N PRO A 212 -0.76 -15.23 31.92
CA PRO A 212 -2.18 -15.50 32.02
C PRO A 212 -2.57 -16.89 31.52
N THR A 213 -2.00 -17.32 30.40
CA THR A 213 -2.34 -18.55 29.68
C THR A 213 -1.87 -19.84 30.34
N VAL A 214 -1.09 -19.76 31.43
CA VAL A 214 -0.60 -20.94 32.15
C VAL A 214 -1.72 -21.55 32.99
N TYR A 215 -2.20 -22.72 32.57
CA TYR A 215 -3.11 -23.55 33.38
C TYR A 215 -2.33 -24.40 34.39
N GLU A 216 -2.46 -24.08 35.68
CA GLU A 216 -2.04 -24.94 36.78
C GLU A 216 -3.23 -25.76 37.27
N ARG A 217 -3.17 -27.09 37.11
CA ARG A 217 -4.09 -27.99 37.81
C ARG A 217 -3.62 -28.04 39.26
N LEU A 218 -4.33 -27.33 40.13
CA LEU A 218 -4.11 -27.35 41.56
C LEU A 218 -4.41 -28.75 42.11
N GLU A 219 -3.41 -29.63 42.10
CA GLU A 219 -3.40 -30.80 42.98
C GLU A 219 -3.28 -30.30 44.42
N GLY A 220 -4.43 -30.15 45.09
CA GLY A 220 -4.50 -29.81 46.50
C GLY A 220 -4.79 -28.33 46.79
N GLY A 221 -5.96 -27.83 46.35
CA GLY A 221 -6.75 -26.81 47.07
C GLY A 221 -6.09 -25.47 47.47
N ARG A 222 -4.90 -25.13 46.97
CA ARG A 222 -4.23 -23.86 47.28
C ARG A 222 -4.59 -22.78 46.28
N HIS A 223 -4.78 -21.56 46.77
CA HIS A 223 -5.19 -20.39 46.01
C HIS A 223 -4.46 -20.22 44.68
N GLU A 224 -5.20 -19.85 43.63
CA GLU A 224 -4.64 -19.37 42.36
C GLU A 224 -3.56 -18.31 42.64
N HIS A 225 -2.40 -18.43 42.00
CA HIS A 225 -1.31 -17.48 42.23
C HIS A 225 -1.77 -16.06 41.87
N ARG A 226 -1.76 -15.17 42.86
CA ARG A 226 -2.25 -13.78 42.73
C ARG A 226 -1.60 -13.01 41.58
N ASP A 227 -0.34 -13.32 41.21
CA ASP A 227 0.34 -12.72 40.06
C ASP A 227 -0.34 -13.06 38.71
N ARG A 228 -0.84 -14.28 38.56
CA ARG A 228 -1.57 -14.74 37.37
C ARG A 228 -2.89 -13.99 37.23
N VAL A 229 -3.64 -13.85 38.32
CA VAL A 229 -4.93 -13.13 38.30
C VAL A 229 -4.71 -11.66 37.91
N LEU A 230 -3.70 -11.00 38.50
CA LEU A 230 -3.35 -9.62 38.16
C LEU A 230 -2.93 -9.46 36.69
N THR A 231 -2.05 -10.34 36.19
CA THR A 231 -1.59 -10.28 34.79
C THR A 231 -2.69 -10.61 33.78
N LYS A 232 -3.60 -11.55 34.11
CA LYS A 232 -4.77 -11.89 33.31
C LYS A 232 -5.66 -10.67 33.12
N GLU A 233 -5.95 -9.96 34.21
CA GLU A 233 -6.80 -8.78 34.20
C GLU A 233 -6.16 -7.61 33.44
N LEU A 234 -4.86 -7.36 33.64
CA LEU A 234 -4.14 -6.34 32.87
C LEU A 234 -4.17 -6.63 31.36
N LEU A 235 -4.03 -7.91 30.97
CA LEU A 235 -4.04 -8.32 29.57
C LEU A 235 -5.44 -8.21 28.95
N SER A 236 -6.48 -8.67 29.65
CA SER A 236 -7.86 -8.60 29.16
C SER A 236 -8.31 -7.16 28.97
N GLN A 237 -8.00 -6.28 29.93
CA GLN A 237 -8.29 -4.84 29.85
C GLN A 237 -7.58 -4.19 28.67
N LEU A 238 -6.28 -4.45 28.48
CA LEU A 238 -5.55 -3.94 27.32
C LEU A 238 -6.16 -4.44 26.01
N ALA A 239 -6.40 -5.73 25.88
CA ALA A 239 -6.97 -6.33 24.68
C ALA A 239 -8.36 -5.75 24.38
N PHE A 240 -9.20 -5.57 25.40
CA PHE A 240 -10.51 -4.94 25.27
C PHE A 240 -10.40 -3.50 24.74
N GLN A 241 -9.55 -2.66 25.32
CA GLN A 241 -9.35 -1.28 24.86
C GLN A 241 -8.85 -1.24 23.41
N LEU A 242 -7.88 -2.09 23.06
CA LEU A 242 -7.37 -2.18 21.69
C LEU A 242 -8.48 -2.58 20.68
N ARG A 243 -9.35 -3.53 21.04
CA ARG A 243 -10.47 -3.98 20.18
C ARG A 243 -11.53 -2.90 20.02
N MET A 244 -11.91 -2.23 21.12
CA MET A 244 -12.89 -1.15 21.11
C MET A 244 -12.47 -0.02 20.18
N LEU A 245 -11.19 0.31 20.17
CA LEU A 245 -10.68 1.39 19.34
C LEU A 245 -10.48 1.00 17.86
N ARG A 246 -10.45 -0.31 17.53
CA ARG A 246 -10.41 -0.81 16.14
C ARG A 246 -11.77 -0.70 15.42
N ARG A 247 -12.89 -0.82 16.14
CA ARG A 247 -14.24 -1.10 15.59
C ARG A 247 -14.83 -0.09 14.60
N ARG A 248 -14.30 1.13 14.45
CA ARG A 248 -15.08 2.26 13.89
C ARG A 248 -14.85 2.66 12.41
N ALA A 249 -14.11 1.91 11.59
CA ALA A 249 -13.87 2.40 10.21
C ALA A 249 -13.69 1.36 9.10
N VAL A 250 -13.45 0.08 9.40
CA VAL A 250 -13.08 -0.92 8.37
C VAL A 250 -14.25 -1.27 7.44
N ILE A 251 -15.45 -1.46 7.99
CA ILE A 251 -16.63 -1.90 7.20
C ILE A 251 -17.04 -0.85 6.16
N PRO A 252 -17.21 0.45 6.49
CA PRO A 252 -17.54 1.46 5.49
C PRO A 252 -16.46 1.59 4.40
N THR A 253 -15.18 1.45 4.75
CA THR A 253 -14.09 1.51 3.77
C THR A 253 -14.07 0.30 2.85
N LEU A 254 -14.37 -0.91 3.36
CA LEU A 254 -14.50 -2.10 2.52
C LEU A 254 -15.70 -2.00 1.56
N ALA A 255 -16.82 -1.44 2.01
CA ALA A 255 -17.99 -1.19 1.16
C ALA A 255 -17.66 -0.18 0.05
N SER A 256 -17.02 0.94 0.40
CA SER A 256 -16.57 1.96 -0.57
C SER A 256 -15.60 1.37 -1.61
N LEU A 257 -14.68 0.52 -1.17
CA LEU A 257 -13.76 -0.17 -2.07
C LEU A 257 -14.47 -1.22 -2.96
N ALA A 258 -15.47 -1.93 -2.44
CA ALA A 258 -16.29 -2.82 -3.28
C ALA A 258 -17.01 -2.02 -4.39
N THR A 259 -17.57 -0.85 -4.06
CA THR A 259 -18.16 0.06 -5.05
C THR A 259 -17.12 0.55 -6.06
N PHE A 260 -15.91 0.88 -5.62
CA PHE A 260 -14.80 1.21 -6.52
C PHE A 260 -14.50 0.06 -7.49
N LEU A 261 -14.39 -1.19 -7.00
CA LEU A 261 -14.10 -2.34 -7.86
C LEU A 261 -15.19 -2.58 -8.90
N VAL A 262 -16.46 -2.40 -8.50
CA VAL A 262 -17.60 -2.45 -9.43
C VAL A 262 -17.49 -1.35 -10.48
N ALA A 263 -17.22 -0.10 -10.07
CA ALA A 263 -17.03 1.01 -11.00
C ALA A 263 -15.85 0.79 -11.95
N PHE A 264 -14.75 0.22 -11.45
CA PHE A 264 -13.57 -0.15 -12.24
C PHE A 264 -13.91 -1.23 -13.28
N ILE A 265 -14.68 -2.27 -12.89
CA ILE A 265 -15.18 -3.29 -13.82
C ILE A 265 -16.01 -2.65 -14.93
N PHE A 266 -16.98 -1.81 -14.58
CA PHE A 266 -17.81 -1.13 -15.58
C PHE A 266 -16.98 -0.23 -16.50
N SER A 267 -16.04 0.53 -15.93
CA SER A 267 -15.13 1.41 -16.69
C SER A 267 -14.31 0.63 -17.71
N LEU A 268 -13.79 -0.53 -17.29
CA LEU A 268 -13.04 -1.43 -18.16
C LEU A 268 -13.95 -2.01 -19.25
N VAL A 269 -15.14 -2.51 -18.91
CA VAL A 269 -16.10 -3.06 -19.89
C VAL A 269 -16.55 -2.00 -20.90
N LEU A 270 -16.86 -0.79 -20.45
CA LEU A 270 -17.22 0.33 -21.33
C LEU A 270 -16.05 0.72 -22.23
N SER A 271 -14.83 0.74 -21.68
CA SER A 271 -13.63 0.99 -22.49
C SER A 271 -13.40 -0.07 -23.59
N PHE A 272 -13.99 -1.28 -23.47
CA PHE A 272 -14.02 -2.29 -24.54
C PHE A 272 -15.21 -2.16 -25.49
N ALA A 273 -16.37 -1.76 -24.99
CA ALA A 273 -17.56 -1.55 -25.80
C ALA A 273 -17.36 -0.40 -26.80
N ASP A 274 -16.65 0.65 -26.37
CA ASP A 274 -16.34 1.82 -27.20
C ASP A 274 -15.09 1.62 -28.09
N VAL A 275 -14.46 0.44 -28.06
CA VAL A 275 -13.40 0.06 -29.01
C VAL A 275 -14.04 -0.15 -30.36
N GLY A 276 -14.16 0.92 -31.13
CA GLY A 276 -14.72 0.87 -32.49
C GLY A 276 -15.19 2.21 -33.03
N GLU A 277 -15.59 3.16 -32.18
CA GLU A 277 -16.23 4.40 -32.67
C GLU A 277 -15.36 5.66 -32.58
N SER A 278 -14.31 5.72 -31.76
CA SER A 278 -13.36 6.86 -31.68
C SER A 278 -12.41 6.81 -30.48
N SER A 279 -12.60 5.88 -29.53
CA SER A 279 -11.82 5.88 -28.29
C SER A 279 -10.39 5.41 -28.49
N SER A 280 -9.45 6.24 -28.04
CA SER A 280 -8.04 5.91 -27.93
C SER A 280 -7.81 4.91 -26.79
N VAL A 281 -6.67 4.24 -26.82
CA VAL A 281 -6.29 3.13 -25.94
C VAL A 281 -5.86 3.61 -24.55
N ASP A 282 -5.58 4.89 -24.47
CA ASP A 282 -5.01 5.65 -23.37
C ASP A 282 -5.79 5.51 -22.04
N PRO A 283 -7.15 5.49 -22.02
CA PRO A 283 -7.90 5.28 -20.79
C PRO A 283 -7.62 3.90 -20.18
N LEU A 284 -7.60 2.84 -20.99
CA LEU A 284 -7.39 1.47 -20.52
C LEU A 284 -5.97 1.29 -19.94
N ILE A 285 -4.97 1.90 -20.57
CA ILE A 285 -3.58 1.90 -20.08
C ILE A 285 -3.49 2.50 -18.69
N LEU A 286 -4.15 3.65 -18.46
CA LEU A 286 -4.14 4.32 -17.16
C LEU A 286 -4.86 3.48 -16.10
N GLY A 287 -5.97 2.84 -16.45
CA GLY A 287 -6.67 1.91 -15.57
C GLY A 287 -5.82 0.74 -15.12
N LEU A 288 -5.12 0.10 -16.06
CA LEU A 288 -4.18 -1.00 -15.78
C LEU A 288 -2.97 -0.53 -14.98
N LEU A 289 -2.50 0.70 -15.18
CA LEU A 289 -1.41 1.25 -14.38
C LEU A 289 -1.79 1.39 -12.91
N TYR A 290 -3.06 1.67 -12.60
CA TYR A 290 -3.54 1.92 -11.23
C TYR A 290 -4.26 0.75 -10.57
N SER A 291 -4.41 -0.41 -11.24
CA SER A 291 -5.10 -1.60 -10.71
C SER A 291 -4.43 -2.21 -9.47
N TRP A 292 -3.15 -1.91 -9.21
CA TRP A 292 -2.46 -2.29 -7.97
C TRP A 292 -2.90 -1.47 -6.75
N LEU A 293 -3.45 -0.26 -6.94
CA LEU A 293 -3.81 0.65 -5.85
C LEU A 293 -4.93 0.08 -4.96
N PRO A 294 -6.02 -0.49 -5.49
CA PRO A 294 -7.01 -1.21 -4.69
C PRO A 294 -6.40 -2.29 -3.81
N ILE A 295 -5.44 -3.07 -4.34
CA ILE A 295 -4.75 -4.13 -3.60
C ILE A 295 -4.03 -3.54 -2.38
N LEU A 296 -3.27 -2.46 -2.58
CA LEU A 296 -2.60 -1.74 -1.50
C LEU A 296 -3.60 -1.21 -0.46
N VAL A 297 -4.69 -0.61 -0.91
CA VAL A 297 -5.72 -0.04 -0.03
C VAL A 297 -6.38 -1.13 0.82
N VAL A 298 -6.76 -2.28 0.24
CA VAL A 298 -7.33 -3.41 1.01
C VAL A 298 -6.40 -3.81 2.14
N PHE A 299 -5.13 -4.08 1.83
CA PHE A 299 -4.19 -4.58 2.81
C PHE A 299 -3.84 -3.52 3.86
N ALA A 300 -3.74 -2.24 3.50
CA ALA A 300 -3.55 -1.15 4.45
C ALA A 300 -4.76 -0.97 5.39
N ILE A 301 -5.98 -1.15 4.89
CA ILE A 301 -7.22 -1.12 5.69
C ILE A 301 -7.32 -2.35 6.60
N VAL A 302 -6.97 -3.53 6.11
CA VAL A 302 -7.07 -4.76 6.89
C VAL A 302 -5.97 -4.84 7.96
N ASP A 303 -4.77 -4.33 7.65
CA ASP A 303 -3.68 -4.04 8.61
C ASP A 303 -4.00 -2.87 9.55
N ARG A 304 -5.22 -2.33 9.52
CA ARG A 304 -5.70 -1.36 10.52
C ARG A 304 -5.98 -2.04 11.85
N ASN A 305 -4.89 -2.35 12.55
CA ASN A 305 -4.78 -2.22 13.98
C ASN A 305 -3.97 -0.95 14.24
N PRO A 306 -4.25 -0.19 15.29
CA PRO A 306 -5.41 0.70 15.43
C PRO A 306 -5.54 1.89 14.43
N VAL A 307 -6.69 2.59 14.48
CA VAL A 307 -7.14 3.67 13.56
C VAL A 307 -6.25 4.94 13.54
N SER A 308 -5.44 5.18 14.56
CA SER A 308 -4.49 6.30 14.63
C SER A 308 -3.43 6.01 15.69
N SER A 309 -2.14 6.10 15.35
CA SER A 309 -1.02 5.99 16.28
C SER A 309 -1.12 6.96 17.46
N ASP A 310 -1.46 8.23 17.17
CA ASP A 310 -1.53 9.32 18.16
C ASP A 310 -2.85 10.10 18.01
N ARG A 311 -3.92 9.63 18.66
CA ARG A 311 -5.16 10.40 18.78
C ARG A 311 -5.04 11.42 19.92
N SER A 312 -4.17 12.43 19.74
CA SER A 312 -4.23 13.65 20.55
C SER A 312 -5.33 14.55 19.99
N ARG A 313 -6.57 14.33 20.46
CA ARG A 313 -7.64 15.33 20.33
C ARG A 313 -7.44 16.29 21.49
N ALA A 314 -7.14 17.56 21.19
CA ALA A 314 -6.76 18.56 22.20
C ALA A 314 -7.86 18.85 23.24
N ASP A 315 -9.12 18.49 22.98
CA ASP A 315 -10.26 18.83 23.86
C ASP A 315 -10.90 17.67 24.62
N CYS A 316 -10.58 16.41 24.32
CA CYS A 316 -11.10 15.26 25.08
C CYS A 316 -10.06 14.12 25.08
N ASN A 317 -9.32 13.98 26.18
CA ASN A 317 -8.49 12.84 26.58
C ASN A 317 -7.46 12.28 25.56
N PRO A 318 -6.16 12.63 25.69
CA PRO A 318 -5.10 12.11 24.83
C PRO A 318 -4.53 10.80 25.42
N LEU A 319 -4.99 9.66 24.91
CA LEU A 319 -4.31 8.37 25.17
C LEU A 319 -3.83 7.80 23.83
N SER A 320 -2.52 7.87 23.59
CA SER A 320 -1.88 7.21 22.45
C SER A 320 -1.74 5.71 22.75
N TYR A 321 -1.86 4.84 21.74
CA TYR A 321 -1.70 3.40 21.92
C TYR A 321 -0.31 3.01 22.40
N ARG A 322 0.70 3.76 21.92
CA ARG A 322 2.08 3.67 22.39
C ARG A 322 2.13 3.83 23.90
N GLU A 323 1.43 4.84 24.40
CA GLU A 323 1.37 5.16 25.82
C GLU A 323 0.59 4.11 26.60
N LEU A 324 -0.55 3.65 26.10
CA LEU A 324 -1.34 2.58 26.71
C LEU A 324 -0.53 1.28 26.87
N MET A 325 0.15 0.85 25.80
CA MET A 325 1.00 -0.35 25.83
C MET A 325 2.22 -0.16 26.74
N GLY A 326 2.79 1.05 26.79
CA GLY A 326 3.88 1.41 27.70
C GLY A 326 3.46 1.34 29.18
N ARG A 327 2.30 1.92 29.53
CA ARG A 327 1.71 1.85 30.87
C ARG A 327 1.37 0.42 31.28
N TRP A 328 0.83 -0.38 30.36
CA TRP A 328 0.61 -1.81 30.59
C TRP A 328 1.91 -2.56 30.89
N LEU A 329 2.97 -2.36 30.10
CA LEU A 329 4.28 -2.97 30.34
C LEU A 329 4.87 -2.58 31.69
N TYR A 330 4.69 -1.33 32.11
CA TYR A 330 5.10 -0.87 33.44
C TYR A 330 4.38 -1.65 34.54
N ASN A 331 3.06 -1.78 34.46
CA ASN A 331 2.26 -2.51 35.45
C ASN A 331 2.62 -4.00 35.48
N VAL A 332 2.87 -4.63 34.32
CA VAL A 332 3.36 -6.00 34.23
C VAL A 332 4.71 -6.16 34.94
N ARG A 333 5.63 -5.21 34.73
CA ARG A 333 6.94 -5.19 35.41
C ARG A 333 6.77 -5.05 36.93
N ALA A 334 5.86 -4.18 37.38
CA ALA A 334 5.56 -4.00 38.79
C ALA A 334 5.04 -5.29 39.45
N VAL A 335 4.13 -6.03 38.78
CA VAL A 335 3.65 -7.34 39.24
C VAL A 335 4.78 -8.37 39.28
N MET A 336 5.64 -8.40 38.27
CA MET A 336 6.80 -9.30 38.22
C MET A 336 7.78 -9.02 39.38
N GLN A 337 8.10 -7.75 39.64
CA GLN A 337 8.98 -7.34 40.74
C GLN A 337 8.36 -7.60 42.11
N TRP A 338 7.05 -7.35 42.26
CA TRP A 338 6.31 -7.66 43.48
C TRP A 338 6.38 -9.15 43.82
N ARG A 339 6.23 -10.01 42.81
CA ARG A 339 6.39 -11.46 42.97
C ARG A 339 7.81 -11.84 43.38
N ASP A 340 8.82 -11.31 42.67
CA ASP A 340 10.22 -11.70 42.87
C ASP A 340 10.76 -11.20 44.22
N ARG A 341 10.38 -10.00 44.64
CA ARG A 341 10.81 -9.37 45.91
C ARG A 341 9.90 -9.69 47.10
N LYS A 342 8.73 -10.31 46.87
CA LYS A 342 7.70 -10.60 47.88
C LYS A 342 7.31 -9.37 48.71
N THR A 343 7.16 -8.21 48.07
CA THR A 343 6.75 -6.97 48.76
C THR A 343 5.28 -7.02 49.17
N ARG A 344 4.87 -6.18 50.13
CA ARG A 344 3.46 -6.15 50.62
C ARG A 344 2.49 -5.53 49.61
N THR A 345 2.96 -4.61 48.77
CA THR A 345 2.13 -3.85 47.81
C THR A 345 2.79 -3.84 46.42
N VAL A 346 1.95 -3.80 45.38
CA VAL A 346 2.37 -3.60 43.98
C VAL A 346 2.51 -2.10 43.74
N ASN A 347 3.65 -1.68 43.19
CA ASN A 347 3.88 -0.28 42.83
C ASN A 347 3.29 -0.01 41.44
N TRP A 348 1.98 0.27 41.40
CA TRP A 348 1.26 0.60 40.17
C TRP A 348 1.77 1.87 39.50
N TRP A 349 1.37 2.08 38.25
CA TRP A 349 1.63 3.32 37.51
C TRP A 349 1.15 4.55 38.32
N PRO A 350 1.99 5.58 38.56
CA PRO A 350 1.64 6.69 39.46
C PRO A 350 0.60 7.68 38.92
N GLY A 351 -0.05 7.39 37.78
CA GLY A 351 -1.02 8.26 37.12
C GLY A 351 -0.39 9.23 36.09
N PRO A 352 -1.17 10.19 35.55
CA PRO A 352 -0.78 11.05 34.42
C PRO A 352 0.32 12.08 34.74
N ALA A 353 0.66 12.27 36.03
CA ALA A 353 1.76 13.16 36.46
C ALA A 353 3.14 12.46 36.47
N ALA A 354 3.20 11.16 36.18
CA ALA A 354 4.44 10.40 36.12
C ALA A 354 5.26 10.74 34.86
N PRO A 355 6.60 10.74 34.93
CA PRO A 355 7.45 10.93 33.76
C PRO A 355 7.11 9.87 32.70
N ASP A 356 7.04 10.30 31.43
CA ASP A 356 6.68 9.47 30.28
C ASP A 356 7.40 8.10 30.38
N PRO A 357 6.71 6.95 30.22
CA PRO A 357 7.38 5.63 30.28
C PRO A 357 8.53 5.49 29.26
N ALA A 358 8.63 6.40 28.29
CA ALA A 358 9.78 6.58 27.41
C ALA A 358 11.06 7.09 28.10
N THR A 359 10.93 7.83 29.21
CA THR A 359 12.04 8.42 29.97
C THR A 359 12.52 7.54 31.13
N THR A 360 11.75 6.52 31.51
CA THR A 360 12.18 5.52 32.48
C THR A 360 13.07 4.50 31.76
N GLU A 361 14.40 4.53 32.01
CA GLU A 361 15.42 3.66 31.36
C GLU A 361 15.12 2.15 31.41
N THR A 362 14.13 1.72 32.18
CA THR A 362 13.86 0.32 32.54
C THR A 362 12.67 -0.33 31.80
N THR A 363 12.00 0.34 30.87
CA THR A 363 10.83 -0.22 30.15
C THR A 363 11.07 -0.34 28.64
N LEU A 364 10.50 -1.39 28.02
CA LEU A 364 10.60 -1.61 26.57
C LEU A 364 10.09 -0.37 25.83
N HIS A 365 10.97 0.29 25.08
CA HIS A 365 10.64 1.56 24.45
C HIS A 365 9.92 1.31 23.12
N ILE A 366 8.59 1.42 23.17
CA ILE A 366 7.72 1.41 21.98
C ILE A 366 7.94 2.74 21.25
N GLY A 367 8.46 2.68 20.03
CA GLY A 367 8.80 3.81 19.19
C GLY A 367 7.64 4.27 18.30
N ARG A 368 7.97 4.77 17.11
CA ARG A 368 6.98 5.27 16.14
C ARG A 368 6.16 4.14 15.54
N PHE A 369 4.96 4.47 15.10
CA PHE A 369 4.13 3.55 14.33
C PHE A 369 4.72 3.34 12.92
N ILE A 370 4.98 2.09 12.58
CA ILE A 370 5.57 1.66 11.30
C ILE A 370 4.62 0.77 10.48
N GLY A 371 3.49 0.36 11.05
CA GLY A 371 2.46 -0.45 10.39
C GLY A 371 1.84 0.22 9.15
N GLN A 372 0.98 -0.53 8.45
CA GLN A 372 0.26 -0.07 7.25
C GLN A 372 1.18 0.34 6.09
N GLY A 373 2.40 -0.17 6.05
CA GLY A 373 3.37 0.17 5.01
C GLY A 373 3.79 1.65 5.01
N ARG A 374 3.73 2.34 6.17
CA ARG A 374 4.13 3.75 6.29
C ARG A 374 5.65 3.95 6.38
N SER A 375 6.35 2.94 6.88
CA SER A 375 7.81 2.93 7.03
C SER A 375 8.39 1.65 6.43
N MET A 376 9.59 1.72 5.89
CA MET A 376 10.26 0.62 5.19
C MET A 376 11.02 -0.34 6.12
N GLN A 377 10.59 -0.43 7.39
CA GLN A 377 11.27 -1.21 8.43
C GLN A 377 10.53 -2.52 8.72
N TYR A 378 11.30 -3.56 9.03
CA TYR A 378 10.79 -4.83 9.52
C TYR A 378 10.64 -4.80 11.05
N ALA A 379 9.42 -4.99 11.56
CA ALA A 379 9.13 -4.99 13.00
C ALA A 379 9.43 -6.33 13.69
N GLY A 380 9.14 -7.45 13.00
CA GLY A 380 9.51 -8.83 13.37
C GLY A 380 9.01 -9.41 14.69
N LEU A 381 8.54 -8.59 15.64
CA LEU A 381 8.21 -9.00 17.00
C LEU A 381 7.22 -10.16 17.06
N SER A 382 6.10 -10.06 16.35
CA SER A 382 5.06 -11.09 16.44
C SER A 382 5.59 -12.43 15.94
N TYR A 383 6.39 -12.42 14.87
CA TYR A 383 7.00 -13.63 14.33
C TYR A 383 7.96 -14.25 15.34
N ALA A 384 8.92 -13.46 15.84
CA ALA A 384 9.93 -13.91 16.79
C ALA A 384 9.30 -14.51 18.05
N VAL A 385 8.33 -13.81 18.65
CA VAL A 385 7.60 -14.29 19.83
C VAL A 385 6.82 -15.57 19.54
N MET A 386 6.05 -15.61 18.45
CA MET A 386 5.30 -16.82 18.09
C MET A 386 6.23 -18.00 17.76
N ASN A 387 7.39 -17.76 17.15
CA ASN A 387 8.36 -18.80 16.84
C ASN A 387 8.98 -19.38 18.11
N ALA A 388 9.48 -18.51 19.00
CA ALA A 388 10.06 -18.88 20.29
C ALA A 388 9.07 -19.65 21.19
N ILE A 389 7.79 -19.28 21.15
CA ILE A 389 6.75 -20.03 21.86
C ILE A 389 6.58 -21.41 21.22
N ARG A 390 6.56 -21.52 19.89
CA ARG A 390 6.36 -22.81 19.21
C ARG A 390 7.50 -23.78 19.49
N THR A 391 8.75 -23.30 19.52
CA THR A 391 9.95 -24.09 19.83
C THR A 391 9.97 -24.49 21.31
N THR A 392 9.76 -23.54 22.21
CA THR A 392 9.83 -23.76 23.66
C THR A 392 8.63 -24.55 24.23
N THR A 393 7.43 -24.43 23.61
CA THR A 393 6.16 -24.96 24.16
C THR A 393 5.85 -26.40 23.72
N ARG A 394 6.77 -27.11 23.04
CA ARG A 394 6.61 -28.58 22.85
C ARG A 394 6.49 -29.35 24.17
N ARG A 395 6.87 -28.75 25.31
CA ARG A 395 6.47 -29.15 26.66
C ARG A 395 5.86 -27.93 27.37
N PRO A 396 4.76 -28.08 28.12
CA PRO A 396 4.00 -26.93 28.60
C PRO A 396 4.87 -26.00 29.46
N VAL A 397 4.72 -24.69 29.29
CA VAL A 397 5.39 -23.58 30.03
C VAL A 397 4.90 -23.53 31.50
N ARG A 398 4.66 -24.70 32.10
CA ARG A 398 3.70 -24.90 33.18
C ARG A 398 4.25 -24.74 34.60
N ARG A 399 5.55 -24.49 34.80
CA ARG A 399 6.10 -24.51 36.17
C ARG A 399 7.24 -23.55 36.54
N TYR A 400 7.96 -22.91 35.60
CA TYR A 400 9.20 -22.21 35.97
C TYR A 400 9.36 -20.81 35.32
N PRO A 401 9.58 -19.74 36.12
CA PRO A 401 9.80 -18.39 35.62
C PRO A 401 11.12 -18.23 34.82
N GLU A 402 12.06 -19.16 34.99
CA GLU A 402 13.32 -19.22 34.21
C GLU A 402 13.06 -19.42 32.71
N ARG A 403 11.94 -20.04 32.34
CA ARG A 403 11.59 -20.24 30.91
C ARG A 403 11.25 -18.95 30.19
N TYR A 404 10.78 -17.90 30.87
CA TYR A 404 10.55 -16.60 30.23
C TYR A 404 11.87 -15.94 29.82
N VAL A 405 12.96 -16.22 30.54
CA VAL A 405 14.31 -15.76 30.14
C VAL A 405 14.76 -16.49 28.88
N THR A 406 14.55 -17.81 28.81
CA THR A 406 14.85 -18.60 27.60
C THR A 406 14.06 -18.10 26.40
N ILE A 407 12.74 -17.90 26.54
CA ILE A 407 11.90 -17.36 25.47
C ILE A 407 12.37 -15.96 25.08
N ALA A 408 12.70 -15.10 26.05
CA ALA A 408 13.18 -13.75 25.76
C ALA A 408 14.51 -13.74 24.97
N ASN A 409 15.42 -14.66 25.28
CA ASN A 409 16.68 -14.81 24.55
C ASN A 409 16.42 -15.36 23.13
N GLU A 410 15.58 -16.38 22.97
CA GLU A 410 15.19 -16.89 21.65
C GLU A 410 14.53 -15.77 20.80
N VAL A 411 13.66 -14.96 21.40
CA VAL A 411 13.05 -13.80 20.72
C VAL A 411 14.10 -12.77 20.32
N HIS A 412 15.09 -12.51 21.17
CA HIS A 412 16.17 -11.59 20.87
C HIS A 412 16.98 -12.05 19.66
N ASP A 413 17.33 -13.33 19.60
CA ASP A 413 18.10 -13.93 18.51
C ASP A 413 17.30 -13.92 17.19
N GLU A 414 16.02 -14.29 17.24
CA GLU A 414 15.12 -14.29 16.08
C GLU A 414 14.90 -12.88 15.50
N LEU A 415 14.87 -11.85 16.35
CA LEU A 415 14.74 -10.45 15.91
C LEU A 415 15.94 -9.91 15.13
N GLN A 416 17.07 -10.63 15.13
CA GLN A 416 18.25 -10.28 14.34
C GLN A 416 18.17 -10.77 12.88
N SER A 417 17.20 -11.63 12.56
CA SER A 417 17.04 -12.22 11.24
C SER A 417 15.64 -12.01 10.66
N ARG A 418 15.52 -12.18 9.34
CA ARG A 418 14.22 -12.17 8.67
C ARG A 418 13.81 -13.59 8.30
N PRO A 419 12.56 -13.98 8.54
CA PRO A 419 12.08 -15.29 8.17
C PRO A 419 11.89 -15.42 6.66
N THR A 420 11.99 -16.65 6.15
CA THR A 420 11.73 -16.99 4.75
C THR A 420 10.34 -16.53 4.29
N SER A 421 9.34 -16.56 5.19
CA SER A 421 7.98 -16.08 4.92
C SER A 421 7.95 -14.58 4.57
N TRP A 422 8.86 -13.77 5.11
CA TRP A 422 8.98 -12.36 4.77
C TRP A 422 9.48 -12.18 3.33
N PHE A 423 10.52 -12.92 2.92
CA PHE A 423 11.03 -12.87 1.55
C PHE A 423 9.99 -13.32 0.53
N ILE A 424 9.26 -14.42 0.82
CA ILE A 424 8.15 -14.88 -0.03
C ILE A 424 7.11 -13.76 -0.18
N THR A 425 6.75 -13.09 0.92
CA THR A 425 5.80 -11.97 0.90
C THR A 425 6.33 -10.80 0.07
N ALA A 426 7.63 -10.52 0.15
CA ALA A 426 8.29 -9.46 -0.62
C ALA A 426 8.22 -9.72 -2.13
N PHE A 427 8.46 -10.96 -2.57
CA PHE A 427 8.35 -11.35 -3.98
C PHE A 427 6.90 -11.38 -4.48
N ILE A 428 5.95 -11.85 -3.66
CA ILE A 428 4.51 -11.78 -4.00
C ILE A 428 4.08 -10.32 -4.17
N SER A 429 4.51 -9.43 -3.26
CA SER A 429 4.18 -8.01 -3.33
C SER A 429 4.76 -7.34 -4.57
N LEU A 430 6.01 -7.67 -4.93
CA LEU A 430 6.61 -7.23 -6.18
C LEU A 430 5.81 -7.75 -7.38
N ALA A 431 5.50 -9.04 -7.42
CA ALA A 431 4.78 -9.65 -8.53
C ALA A 431 3.40 -9.02 -8.74
N LEU A 432 2.65 -8.75 -7.67
CA LEU A 432 1.33 -8.10 -7.75
C LEU A 432 1.42 -6.70 -8.37
N VAL A 433 2.38 -5.87 -7.96
CA VAL A 433 2.54 -4.51 -8.54
C VAL A 433 3.09 -4.58 -9.96
N MET A 434 4.15 -5.36 -10.16
CA MET A 434 4.85 -5.44 -11.43
C MET A 434 3.99 -6.08 -12.51
N LEU A 435 3.09 -7.01 -12.16
CA LEU A 435 2.11 -7.54 -13.10
C LEU A 435 1.29 -6.40 -13.70
N GLU A 436 0.68 -5.55 -12.87
CA GLU A 436 -0.16 -4.44 -13.34
C GLU A 436 0.61 -3.42 -14.18
N VAL A 437 1.79 -3.01 -13.70
CA VAL A 437 2.65 -2.07 -14.44
C VAL A 437 3.12 -2.68 -15.76
N MET A 438 3.42 -3.99 -15.79
CA MET A 438 3.84 -4.69 -17.01
C MET A 438 2.67 -4.94 -17.97
N LEU A 439 1.43 -5.07 -17.48
CA LEU A 439 0.25 -5.12 -18.35
C LEU A 439 0.03 -3.76 -19.02
N ALA A 440 0.13 -2.66 -18.28
CA ALA A 440 0.08 -1.31 -18.84
C ALA A 440 1.24 -1.05 -19.84
N PHE A 441 2.47 -1.47 -19.50
CA PHE A 441 3.62 -1.43 -20.39
C PHE A 441 3.38 -2.23 -21.67
N THR A 442 2.94 -3.48 -21.54
CA THR A 442 2.69 -4.37 -22.69
C THR A 442 1.65 -3.77 -23.60
N LEU A 443 0.60 -3.19 -23.02
CA LEU A 443 -0.46 -2.55 -23.79
C LEU A 443 0.06 -1.30 -24.51
N ALA A 444 0.80 -0.42 -23.83
CA ALA A 444 1.43 0.75 -24.44
C ALA A 444 2.50 0.41 -25.47
N PHE A 445 3.23 -0.69 -25.30
CA PHE A 445 4.29 -1.13 -26.20
C PHE A 445 3.73 -1.76 -27.48
N ASN A 446 2.62 -2.49 -27.38
CA ASN A 446 1.99 -3.19 -28.52
C ASN A 446 0.90 -2.38 -29.22
N THR A 447 0.46 -1.26 -28.63
CA THR A 447 -0.50 -0.37 -29.27
C THR A 447 0.24 0.49 -30.30
N PRO A 448 -0.20 0.53 -31.56
CA PRO A 448 0.37 1.42 -32.54
C PRO A 448 0.33 2.87 -32.03
N THR A 449 1.46 3.53 -31.98
CA THR A 449 2.78 3.18 -32.53
C THR A 449 3.60 2.20 -31.68
N VAL A 450 3.90 1.03 -32.26
CA VAL A 450 4.52 -0.11 -31.57
C VAL A 450 5.98 0.20 -31.21
N GLY A 451 6.37 -0.05 -29.95
CA GLY A 451 7.75 0.08 -29.49
C GLY A 451 7.93 0.80 -28.15
N LEU A 452 9.18 1.17 -27.86
CA LEU A 452 9.56 1.94 -26.68
C LEU A 452 9.33 3.45 -26.90
N GLY A 453 8.06 3.84 -27.00
CA GLY A 453 7.63 5.24 -27.04
C GLY A 453 7.66 5.92 -25.68
N CYS A 454 7.16 7.15 -25.62
CA CYS A 454 7.11 7.91 -24.36
C CYS A 454 6.25 7.22 -23.29
N TRP A 455 5.16 6.54 -23.64
CA TRP A 455 4.29 5.84 -22.67
C TRP A 455 4.96 4.60 -22.08
N SER A 456 5.31 3.64 -22.93
CA SER A 456 5.94 2.39 -22.52
C SER A 456 7.29 2.67 -21.83
N GLY A 457 8.11 3.59 -22.34
CA GLY A 457 9.32 4.05 -21.68
C GLY A 457 9.05 4.66 -20.30
N SER A 458 8.00 5.48 -20.15
CA SER A 458 7.62 6.06 -18.86
C SER A 458 7.21 5.02 -17.82
N PHE A 459 6.45 3.99 -18.22
CA PHE A 459 6.06 2.91 -17.31
C PHE A 459 7.25 2.04 -16.91
N ALA A 460 8.18 1.79 -17.83
CA ALA A 460 9.44 1.10 -17.52
C ALA A 460 10.28 1.89 -16.50
N ILE A 461 10.40 3.22 -16.69
CA ILE A 461 11.09 4.11 -15.74
C ILE A 461 10.41 4.05 -14.36
N TYR A 462 9.08 4.15 -14.30
CA TYR A 462 8.34 4.01 -13.04
C TYR A 462 8.58 2.65 -12.36
N ALA A 463 8.54 1.56 -13.14
CA ALA A 463 8.77 0.21 -12.64
C ALA A 463 10.16 0.05 -12.00
N VAL A 464 11.19 0.60 -12.64
CA VAL A 464 12.57 0.60 -12.13
C VAL A 464 12.66 1.46 -10.86
N LEU A 465 12.25 2.74 -10.94
CA LEU A 465 12.37 3.69 -9.84
C LEU A 465 11.64 3.21 -8.58
N SER A 466 10.41 2.71 -8.72
CA SER A 466 9.62 2.20 -7.59
C SER A 466 10.24 0.95 -6.95
N SER A 467 10.98 0.15 -7.72
CA SER A 467 11.59 -1.11 -7.27
C SER A 467 12.94 -0.91 -6.57
N LEU A 468 13.56 0.26 -6.67
CA LEU A 468 14.83 0.55 -5.99
C LEU A 468 14.69 0.46 -4.46
N SER A 469 13.64 1.07 -3.91
CA SER A 469 13.37 1.00 -2.46
C SER A 469 13.05 -0.41 -1.98
N TRP A 470 12.36 -1.19 -2.81
CA TRP A 470 12.11 -2.61 -2.53
C TRP A 470 13.41 -3.41 -2.53
N GLY A 471 14.30 -3.21 -3.51
CA GLY A 471 15.60 -3.86 -3.57
C GLY A 471 16.49 -3.51 -2.38
N MET A 472 16.52 -2.23 -1.97
CA MET A 472 17.20 -1.82 -0.74
C MET A 472 16.59 -2.46 0.51
N SER A 473 15.26 -2.63 0.54
CA SER A 473 14.60 -3.30 1.64
C SER A 473 15.05 -4.75 1.76
N LEU A 474 15.38 -5.45 0.66
CA LEU A 474 15.92 -6.81 0.70
C LEU A 474 17.34 -6.85 1.29
N ALA A 475 18.18 -5.90 0.90
CA ALA A 475 19.58 -5.85 1.30
C ALA A 475 19.77 -5.44 2.78
N PHE A 476 18.92 -4.57 3.32
CA PHE A 476 19.10 -4.01 4.67
C PHE A 476 17.90 -4.30 5.57
N MET A 477 18.15 -4.99 6.69
CA MET A 477 17.09 -5.31 7.67
C MET A 477 16.52 -4.07 8.36
N LYS A 478 17.43 -3.20 8.82
CA LYS A 478 17.14 -1.92 9.48
C LYS A 478 17.94 -0.84 8.75
N PRO A 479 17.35 -0.10 7.81
CA PRO A 479 18.09 0.90 7.05
C PRO A 479 18.57 2.03 7.98
N ASN A 480 19.82 2.43 7.82
CA ASN A 480 20.37 3.61 8.50
C ASN A 480 19.65 4.88 8.05
N ARG A 481 19.88 6.01 8.74
CA ARG A 481 19.24 7.30 8.38
C ARG A 481 19.47 7.71 6.92
N LEU A 482 20.69 7.52 6.42
CA LEU A 482 21.05 7.83 5.03
C LEU A 482 20.29 6.92 4.06
N GLN A 483 20.26 5.62 4.31
CA GLN A 483 19.54 4.65 3.46
C GLN A 483 18.04 4.94 3.45
N THR A 484 17.47 5.23 4.61
CA THR A 484 16.05 5.64 4.74
C THR A 484 15.78 6.92 3.92
N GLY A 485 16.68 7.90 3.99
CA GLY A 485 16.61 9.12 3.17
C GLY A 485 16.67 8.84 1.67
N LEU A 486 17.58 7.95 1.23
CA LEU A 486 17.66 7.51 -0.16
C LEU A 486 16.37 6.82 -0.63
N CYS A 487 15.80 5.93 0.17
CA CYS A 487 14.53 5.30 -0.18
C CYS A 487 13.40 6.33 -0.34
N TYR A 488 13.30 7.31 0.58
CA TYR A 488 12.31 8.37 0.44
C TYR A 488 12.55 9.25 -0.79
N ALA A 489 13.81 9.52 -1.15
CA ALA A 489 14.15 10.26 -2.36
C ALA A 489 13.70 9.50 -3.62
N PHE A 490 14.05 8.21 -3.75
CA PHE A 490 13.60 7.40 -4.89
C PHE A 490 12.08 7.28 -4.95
N ASN A 491 11.42 7.07 -3.81
CA ASN A 491 9.97 7.03 -3.75
C ASN A 491 9.34 8.36 -4.17
N ALA A 492 9.91 9.50 -3.77
CA ALA A 492 9.43 10.81 -4.16
C ALA A 492 9.59 11.05 -5.67
N VAL A 493 10.71 10.64 -6.25
CA VAL A 493 10.95 10.72 -7.70
C VAL A 493 10.00 9.79 -8.45
N ALA A 494 9.82 8.54 -8.00
CA ALA A 494 8.88 7.59 -8.60
C ALA A 494 7.43 8.10 -8.55
N PHE A 495 7.01 8.63 -7.40
CA PHE A 495 5.68 9.22 -7.25
C PHE A 495 5.50 10.47 -8.12
N GLY A 496 6.48 11.38 -8.13
CA GLY A 496 6.46 12.56 -8.99
C GLY A 496 6.41 12.19 -10.47
N TRP A 497 7.12 11.14 -10.87
CA TRP A 497 7.08 10.60 -12.23
C TRP A 497 5.69 10.03 -12.56
N LEU A 498 5.09 9.24 -11.67
CA LEU A 498 3.74 8.71 -11.84
C LEU A 498 2.70 9.83 -12.04
N VAL A 499 2.77 10.89 -11.24
CA VAL A 499 1.91 12.08 -11.37
C VAL A 499 2.16 12.78 -12.71
N THR A 500 3.42 12.98 -13.08
CA THR A 500 3.80 13.63 -14.35
C THR A 500 3.26 12.87 -15.54
N VAL A 501 3.47 11.55 -15.57
CA VAL A 501 2.98 10.67 -16.64
C VAL A 501 1.45 10.72 -16.73
N THR A 502 0.78 10.72 -15.59
CA THR A 502 -0.69 10.84 -15.54
C THR A 502 -1.17 12.15 -16.16
N ILE A 503 -0.56 13.28 -15.79
CA ILE A 503 -0.92 14.59 -16.37
C ILE A 503 -0.64 14.63 -17.87
N LEU A 504 0.50 14.11 -18.30
CA LEU A 504 0.89 14.10 -19.71
C LEU A 504 -0.03 13.20 -20.57
N ILE A 505 -0.53 12.09 -20.02
CA ILE A 505 -1.56 11.25 -20.68
C ILE A 505 -2.90 11.99 -20.74
N LEU A 506 -3.37 12.54 -19.62
CA LEU A 506 -4.66 13.25 -19.54
C LEU A 506 -4.73 14.47 -20.47
N THR A 507 -3.62 15.18 -20.62
CA THR A 507 -3.53 16.35 -21.49
C THR A 507 -3.28 16.00 -22.96
N GLY A 508 -2.84 14.77 -23.26
CA GLY A 508 -2.37 14.40 -24.59
C GLY A 508 -1.02 15.00 -24.96
N ALA A 509 -0.28 15.58 -24.01
CA ALA A 509 1.03 16.19 -24.27
C ALA A 509 2.07 15.18 -24.79
N MET A 510 1.84 13.88 -24.61
CA MET A 510 2.67 12.82 -25.19
C MET A 510 2.28 12.45 -26.63
N ASN A 511 1.23 13.03 -27.22
CA ASN A 511 0.82 12.78 -28.60
C ASN A 511 1.64 13.66 -29.56
N THR A 512 2.97 13.49 -29.55
CA THR A 512 3.90 14.18 -30.43
C THR A 512 4.49 13.22 -31.45
N CYS A 513 4.99 13.75 -32.58
CA CYS A 513 5.74 12.95 -33.54
C CYS A 513 6.91 12.19 -32.87
N HIS A 514 7.60 12.79 -31.89
CA HIS A 514 8.69 12.14 -31.17
C HIS A 514 8.23 10.94 -30.36
N CYS A 515 7.15 11.10 -29.59
CA CYS A 515 6.65 10.03 -28.73
C CYS A 515 6.00 8.88 -29.51
N LEU A 516 5.29 9.21 -30.60
CA LEU A 516 4.65 8.22 -31.45
C LEU A 516 5.68 7.50 -32.34
N THR A 517 6.68 8.17 -32.89
CA THR A 517 7.63 7.45 -33.76
C THR A 517 8.51 6.44 -33.01
N SER A 518 8.56 6.47 -31.67
CA SER A 518 9.36 5.56 -30.84
C SER A 518 10.83 5.49 -31.30
N PRO A 519 11.56 6.62 -31.34
CA PRO A 519 12.92 6.67 -31.86
C PRO A 519 13.90 5.84 -31.02
N PHE A 520 13.62 5.65 -29.73
CA PHE A 520 14.51 4.95 -28.78
C PHE A 520 14.76 3.48 -29.10
N ALA A 521 13.91 2.86 -29.90
CA ALA A 521 14.05 1.45 -30.23
C ALA A 521 14.30 1.20 -31.73
N TYR A 522 14.51 2.26 -32.52
CA TYR A 522 15.03 2.16 -33.88
C TYR A 522 16.48 1.61 -33.90
N PRO A 523 16.87 0.72 -34.84
CA PRO A 523 16.06 0.19 -35.96
C PRO A 523 15.27 -1.09 -35.64
N TRP A 524 15.37 -1.63 -34.42
CA TRP A 524 14.84 -2.96 -34.10
C TRP A 524 13.34 -2.99 -33.80
N PHE A 525 12.82 -1.96 -33.15
CA PHE A 525 11.42 -1.82 -32.75
C PHE A 525 10.97 -0.34 -32.85
N GLY A 526 10.31 0.06 -33.93
CA GLY A 526 9.78 1.42 -34.11
C GLY A 526 10.53 2.26 -35.14
N GLY A 527 10.53 3.59 -34.97
CA GLY A 527 11.03 4.58 -35.92
C GLY A 527 9.98 5.08 -36.92
N TYR A 528 8.70 4.77 -36.69
CA TYR A 528 7.62 5.18 -37.57
C TYR A 528 6.32 5.46 -36.82
N ILE A 529 5.49 6.32 -37.39
CA ILE A 529 4.10 6.56 -36.97
C ILE A 529 3.14 5.95 -37.98
N THR A 530 2.09 5.29 -37.51
CA THR A 530 1.00 4.75 -38.35
C THR A 530 -0.13 5.77 -38.45
N LEU A 531 -0.43 6.24 -39.67
CA LEU A 531 -1.53 7.16 -39.95
C LEU A 531 -2.75 6.40 -40.49
N VAL A 532 -3.18 5.39 -39.74
CA VAL A 532 -4.29 4.51 -40.11
C VAL A 532 -5.43 4.70 -39.14
N ASP A 533 -6.66 4.57 -39.64
CA ASP A 533 -7.85 4.65 -38.81
C ASP A 533 -7.83 3.60 -37.68
N GLN A 534 -8.37 3.95 -36.52
CA GLN A 534 -8.38 3.11 -35.32
C GLN A 534 -9.10 1.77 -35.56
N THR A 535 -10.17 1.79 -36.36
CA THR A 535 -10.90 0.58 -36.75
C THR A 535 -10.01 -0.39 -37.54
N ALA A 536 -9.19 0.15 -38.43
CA ALA A 536 -8.30 -0.64 -39.27
C ALA A 536 -7.07 -1.13 -38.47
N ILE A 537 -6.60 -0.38 -37.47
CA ILE A 537 -5.57 -0.84 -36.52
C ILE A 537 -6.03 -2.09 -35.76
N ARG A 538 -7.29 -2.09 -35.28
CA ARG A 538 -7.87 -3.22 -34.54
C ARG A 538 -7.76 -4.53 -35.32
N ASP A 539 -8.13 -4.50 -36.60
CA ASP A 539 -8.16 -5.67 -37.46
C ASP A 539 -6.75 -6.09 -37.92
N MET A 540 -5.88 -5.12 -38.22
CA MET A 540 -4.53 -5.39 -38.75
C MET A 540 -3.55 -5.91 -37.71
N PHE A 541 -3.68 -5.56 -36.43
CA PHE A 541 -2.70 -5.91 -35.38
C PHE A 541 -3.25 -6.92 -34.36
N LYS A 542 -4.44 -7.49 -34.59
CA LYS A 542 -5.13 -8.43 -33.65
C LYS A 542 -5.18 -7.92 -32.21
N VAL A 543 -5.28 -6.61 -32.05
CA VAL A 543 -5.04 -5.89 -30.79
C VAL A 543 -6.03 -6.31 -29.71
N THR A 544 -7.24 -6.71 -30.12
CA THR A 544 -8.31 -7.20 -29.26
C THR A 544 -7.87 -8.33 -28.34
N THR A 545 -7.03 -9.26 -28.82
CA THR A 545 -6.59 -10.40 -28.00
C THR A 545 -5.62 -9.97 -26.91
N VAL A 546 -4.66 -9.10 -27.23
CA VAL A 546 -3.70 -8.55 -26.27
C VAL A 546 -4.40 -7.67 -25.24
N TRP A 547 -5.33 -6.82 -25.67
CA TRP A 547 -6.08 -5.97 -24.74
C TRP A 547 -7.03 -6.77 -23.86
N ALA A 548 -7.78 -7.72 -24.43
CA ALA A 548 -8.70 -8.55 -23.64
C ALA A 548 -7.95 -9.40 -22.62
N THR A 549 -6.80 -9.97 -22.98
CA THR A 549 -5.95 -10.70 -22.03
C THR A 549 -5.40 -9.77 -20.96
N ALA A 550 -4.84 -8.62 -21.34
CA ALA A 550 -4.27 -7.68 -20.38
C ALA A 550 -5.31 -7.17 -19.38
N ALA A 551 -6.49 -6.80 -19.87
CA ALA A 551 -7.60 -6.36 -19.04
C ALA A 551 -8.20 -7.48 -18.19
N GLY A 552 -8.29 -8.70 -18.73
CA GLY A 552 -8.71 -9.87 -17.97
C GLY A 552 -7.80 -10.12 -16.76
N PHE A 553 -6.48 -10.09 -16.96
CA PHE A 553 -5.51 -10.23 -15.87
C PHE A 553 -5.54 -9.05 -14.89
N GLY A 554 -5.56 -7.82 -15.42
CA GLY A 554 -5.58 -6.60 -14.61
C GLY A 554 -6.87 -6.41 -13.81
N LEU A 555 -7.96 -7.05 -14.22
CA LEU A 555 -9.18 -7.14 -13.43
C LEU A 555 -9.17 -8.29 -12.43
N ALA A 556 -8.71 -9.48 -12.85
CA ALA A 556 -8.70 -10.67 -12.01
C ALA A 556 -7.81 -10.48 -10.78
N SER A 557 -6.64 -9.89 -10.94
CA SER A 557 -5.65 -9.67 -9.87
C SER A 557 -6.21 -8.88 -8.67
N PRO A 558 -6.74 -7.65 -8.82
CA PRO A 558 -7.33 -6.91 -7.69
C PRO A 558 -8.60 -7.56 -7.16
N THR A 559 -9.43 -8.16 -8.01
CA THR A 559 -10.70 -8.77 -7.60
C THR A 559 -10.49 -10.03 -6.76
N ILE A 560 -9.60 -10.93 -7.19
CA ILE A 560 -9.23 -12.14 -6.45
C ILE A 560 -8.58 -11.74 -5.12
N THR A 561 -7.66 -10.78 -5.17
CA THR A 561 -6.96 -10.31 -3.97
C THR A 561 -7.93 -9.69 -2.95
N PHE A 562 -8.88 -8.87 -3.40
CA PHE A 562 -9.94 -8.33 -2.56
C PHE A 562 -10.78 -9.45 -1.93
N GLY A 563 -11.31 -10.37 -2.74
CA GLY A 563 -12.15 -11.47 -2.27
C GLY A 563 -11.44 -12.35 -1.23
N LEU A 564 -10.21 -12.78 -1.53
CA LEU A 564 -9.39 -13.56 -0.60
C LEU A 564 -9.17 -12.79 0.71
N THR A 565 -8.78 -11.53 0.62
CA THR A 565 -8.46 -10.74 1.81
C THR A 565 -9.67 -10.51 2.69
N VAL A 566 -10.85 -10.24 2.10
CA VAL A 566 -12.11 -10.13 2.85
C VAL A 566 -12.48 -11.45 3.50
N ILE A 567 -12.39 -12.58 2.80
CA ILE A 567 -12.66 -13.92 3.36
C ILE A 567 -11.75 -14.19 4.57
N TRP A 568 -10.44 -13.93 4.43
CA TRP A 568 -9.48 -14.14 5.50
C TRP A 568 -9.70 -13.18 6.67
N TRP A 569 -10.04 -11.93 6.39
CA TRP A 569 -10.40 -10.96 7.40
C TRP A 569 -11.63 -11.42 8.18
N VAL A 570 -12.73 -11.78 7.53
CA VAL A 570 -13.92 -12.31 8.22
C VAL A 570 -13.61 -13.55 9.06
N ARG A 571 -12.75 -14.46 8.59
CA ARG A 571 -12.34 -15.64 9.36
C ARG A 571 -11.56 -15.30 10.63
N CYS A 572 -10.78 -14.22 10.63
CA CYS A 572 -10.03 -13.81 11.81
C CYS A 572 -10.87 -12.97 12.80
N ALA A 573 -12.18 -12.80 12.56
CA ALA A 573 -13.05 -11.90 13.32
C ALA A 573 -13.07 -12.11 14.84
N HIS A 574 -12.95 -13.34 15.32
CA HIS A 574 -12.93 -13.64 16.75
C HIS A 574 -11.73 -13.02 17.49
N LEU A 575 -10.59 -12.72 16.82
CA LEU A 575 -9.45 -12.06 17.46
C LEU A 575 -9.78 -10.61 17.87
N TRP A 576 -10.72 -9.97 17.18
CA TRP A 576 -11.03 -8.56 17.38
C TRP A 576 -12.48 -8.24 17.72
N LYS A 577 -13.38 -9.23 17.69
CA LYS A 577 -14.71 -9.07 18.28
C LYS A 577 -14.55 -8.98 19.79
N SER A 578 -14.91 -7.84 20.38
CA SER A 578 -15.14 -7.72 21.82
C SER A 578 -16.58 -8.14 22.14
N ASN A 579 -16.76 -8.99 23.16
CA ASN A 579 -18.05 -9.18 23.80
C ASN A 579 -18.17 -8.14 24.91
N GLU A 580 -19.16 -7.25 24.82
CA GLU A 580 -19.38 -6.18 25.81
C GLU A 580 -19.88 -6.76 27.14
N GLU A 581 -20.63 -7.87 27.10
CA GLU A 581 -21.13 -8.58 28.30
C GLU A 581 -20.02 -9.13 29.21
N GLY A 582 -18.82 -9.38 28.69
CA GLY A 582 -17.68 -9.82 29.49
C GLY A 582 -17.06 -8.69 30.32
N SER A 583 -17.13 -7.45 29.84
CA SER A 583 -16.47 -6.27 30.44
C SER A 583 -17.02 -5.93 31.82
N ASP A 584 -18.33 -6.08 32.04
CA ASP A 584 -18.98 -5.77 33.32
C ASP A 584 -18.51 -6.70 34.46
N ASN A 585 -18.21 -7.96 34.14
CA ASN A 585 -17.71 -8.92 35.12
C ASN A 585 -16.22 -8.67 35.41
N THR A 586 -15.44 -8.31 34.40
CA THR A 586 -14.04 -7.92 34.47
C THR A 586 -13.84 -6.67 35.35
N GLU A 587 -14.66 -5.63 35.17
CA GLU A 587 -14.63 -4.41 36.01
C GLU A 587 -15.04 -4.65 37.47
N ARG A 588 -15.94 -5.60 37.73
CA ARG A 588 -16.32 -6.00 39.10
C ARG A 588 -15.16 -6.73 39.78
N MET A 589 -14.54 -7.69 39.11
CA MET A 589 -13.38 -8.42 39.65
C MET A 589 -12.16 -7.52 39.86
N ALA A 590 -11.91 -6.55 38.98
CA ALA A 590 -10.80 -5.59 39.14
C ALA A 590 -10.94 -4.74 40.41
N ARG A 591 -12.18 -4.33 40.74
CA ARG A 591 -12.51 -3.62 41.99
C ARG A 591 -12.26 -4.51 43.21
N ASP A 592 -12.68 -5.76 43.16
CA ASP A 592 -12.49 -6.71 44.26
C ASP A 592 -11.01 -7.05 44.52
N LEU A 593 -10.17 -6.99 43.48
CA LEU A 593 -8.73 -7.29 43.56
C LEU A 593 -7.85 -6.07 43.89
N ALA A 594 -8.44 -4.89 44.10
CA ALA A 594 -7.76 -3.62 44.28
C ALA A 594 -6.73 -3.33 43.16
N ILE A 595 -7.08 -3.69 41.92
CA ILE A 595 -6.28 -3.37 40.74
C ILE A 595 -6.53 -1.90 40.43
N ASP A 596 -5.46 -1.12 40.44
CA ASP A 596 -5.56 0.27 40.02
C ASP A 596 -5.80 0.33 38.51
N THR A 597 -6.97 0.79 38.08
CA THR A 597 -7.34 1.00 36.68
C THR A 597 -7.12 2.43 36.22
N THR A 598 -6.58 3.31 37.08
CA THR A 598 -6.31 4.72 36.72
C THR A 598 -5.33 4.87 35.55
N TRP A 599 -4.52 3.84 35.24
CA TRP A 599 -3.67 3.85 34.05
C TRP A 599 -4.45 3.78 32.73
N LEU A 600 -5.69 3.27 32.74
CA LEU A 600 -6.61 3.22 31.60
C LEU A 600 -7.32 4.55 31.36
N VAL A 601 -7.50 5.35 32.41
CA VAL A 601 -8.26 6.60 32.39
C VAL A 601 -7.26 7.77 32.45
N SER A 602 -7.14 8.56 31.39
CA SER A 602 -6.58 9.91 31.58
C SER A 602 -7.67 10.78 32.23
N SER A 603 -7.33 11.45 33.32
CA SER A 603 -8.14 12.53 33.89
C SER A 603 -8.21 13.72 32.94
#